data_AF-A0A941EIV6-F1
#
_entry.id   AF-A0A941EIV6-F1
#
_cell.length_a   1.000
_cell.length_b   1.000
_cell.length_c   1.000
_cell.angle_alpha   90.00
_cell.angle_beta   90.00
_cell.angle_gamma   90.00
#
_symmetry.space_group_name_H-M   'P 1'
#
loop_
_entity.id
_entity.type
_entity.pdbx_description
1 polymer ?
#
loop_
_entity_poly.entity_id
_entity_poly.type
_entity_poly.pdbx_seq_one_letter_code
_entity_poly.pdbx_strand_id
1 'polypeptide(L)'
;MAGLRVWGALPERYSGRQVATSTIDAQGRIVALLVDPDATCAQRVPLTAPYDATAVVIDGGDRYEVEIHGLDLRFPKIDTLGDGFVLAAARCTMPSGPAARTFEELEAEIPHNARVIGADGGTTCTFHAGDGIEDLMTDAAGDIWIGYFDEASICALLPGRRARLADGSRPQHRATMSTPGLIRWTSAGEPAWYALSDRSGPRSWVDCYVLNVGREYTWAYPYTGFPLVEIDKKGVRCVRRTPVDFATGIMVDGGTLAFVASAGGRTKTPGHYTVTLAHTDGGPIEATGESPLLLPDGSRPRVWAKRTVCRDGRMWMQFEDPSTWYVIEV
;
A
#
# COMPACT_ATOMS: atom_id res chain seq x y z
N MET A 1 13.65 24.10 -7.19
CA MET A 1 13.78 22.80 -7.89
C MET A 1 13.54 21.75 -6.82
N ALA A 2 12.42 21.02 -6.89
CA ALA A 2 12.09 20.03 -5.88
C ALA A 2 12.87 18.74 -6.18
N GLY A 3 14.03 18.60 -5.55
CA GLY A 3 14.88 17.41 -5.66
C GLY A 3 14.65 16.48 -4.49
N LEU A 4 14.88 15.18 -4.69
CA LEU A 4 14.93 14.22 -3.61
C LEU A 4 16.11 14.53 -2.70
N ARG A 5 15.91 14.43 -1.39
CA ARG A 5 16.96 14.39 -0.38
C ARG A 5 17.00 13.01 0.28
N VAL A 6 18.16 12.60 0.79
CA VAL A 6 18.22 11.39 1.63
C VAL A 6 17.42 11.65 2.90
N TRP A 7 16.47 10.75 3.21
CA TRP A 7 15.72 10.77 4.46
C TRP A 7 16.48 10.02 5.55
N GLY A 8 16.92 8.81 5.23
CA GLY A 8 17.64 7.94 6.14
C GLY A 8 17.89 6.59 5.48
N ALA A 9 18.68 5.75 6.13
CA ALA A 9 18.96 4.41 5.67
C ALA A 9 18.93 3.42 6.84
N LEU A 10 18.69 2.14 6.53
CA LEU A 10 18.88 1.07 7.53
C LEU A 10 20.37 0.99 7.92
N PRO A 11 20.68 0.87 9.22
CA PRO A 11 22.05 0.70 9.69
C PRO A 11 22.79 -0.50 9.08
N GLU A 12 24.11 -0.37 8.89
CA GLU A 12 24.97 -1.38 8.26
C GLU A 12 24.92 -2.76 8.93
N ARG A 13 24.58 -2.83 10.22
CA ARG A 13 24.41 -4.10 10.94
C ARG A 13 23.33 -5.01 10.34
N TYR A 14 22.42 -4.47 9.54
CA TYR A 14 21.38 -5.23 8.84
C TYR A 14 21.78 -5.62 7.41
N SER A 15 23.01 -5.30 6.96
CA SER A 15 23.48 -5.61 5.60
C SER A 15 23.47 -7.11 5.25
N GLY A 16 23.56 -7.99 6.26
CA GLY A 16 23.46 -9.44 6.09
C GLY A 16 22.02 -9.98 6.05
N ARG A 17 21.01 -9.12 6.13
CA ARG A 17 19.59 -9.50 6.12
C ARG A 17 18.92 -9.00 4.84
N GLN A 18 17.89 -9.72 4.42
CA GLN A 18 17.05 -9.28 3.30
C GLN A 18 15.92 -8.38 3.81
N VAL A 19 15.72 -7.23 3.18
CA VAL A 19 14.56 -6.37 3.41
C VAL A 19 13.36 -6.94 2.64
N ALA A 20 12.52 -7.72 3.32
CA ALA A 20 11.29 -8.26 2.71
C ALA A 20 10.33 -7.13 2.35
N THR A 21 10.17 -6.16 3.26
CA THR A 21 9.37 -4.96 3.04
C THR A 21 9.80 -3.83 3.96
N SER A 22 9.44 -2.60 3.60
CA SER A 22 9.70 -1.41 4.42
C SER A 22 8.67 -0.33 4.12
N THR A 23 8.45 0.57 5.07
CA THR A 23 7.55 1.70 4.94
C THR A 23 8.07 2.89 5.75
N ILE A 24 7.33 4.00 5.70
CA ILE A 24 7.45 5.14 6.58
C ILE A 24 6.15 5.28 7.38
N ASP A 25 6.23 5.17 8.69
CA ASP A 25 5.04 5.21 9.55
C ASP A 25 4.46 6.62 9.70
N ALA A 26 3.34 6.73 10.44
CA ALA A 26 2.65 8.00 10.66
C ALA A 26 3.49 9.05 11.42
N GLN A 27 4.61 8.65 12.05
CA GLN A 27 5.55 9.54 12.71
C GLN A 27 6.73 9.92 11.80
N GLY A 28 6.86 9.32 10.62
CA GLY A 28 7.96 9.54 9.69
C GLY A 28 9.16 8.61 9.90
N ARG A 29 9.02 7.58 10.74
CA ARG A 29 10.11 6.65 11.08
C ARG A 29 10.24 5.57 10.02
N ILE A 30 11.46 5.07 9.81
CA ILE A 30 11.67 3.95 8.88
C ILE A 30 11.26 2.67 9.59
N VAL A 31 10.34 1.93 8.97
CA VAL A 31 9.91 0.60 9.43
C VAL A 31 10.36 -0.42 8.40
N ALA A 32 10.97 -1.51 8.83
CA ALA A 32 11.42 -2.58 7.95
C ALA A 32 11.13 -3.96 8.52
N LEU A 33 10.77 -4.90 7.65
CA LEU A 33 10.68 -6.31 7.96
C LEU A 33 11.91 -7.02 7.37
N LEU A 34 12.78 -7.51 8.25
CA LEU A 34 14.05 -8.13 7.90
C LEU A 34 13.98 -9.64 8.04
N VAL A 35 14.29 -10.37 6.97
CA VAL A 35 14.25 -11.83 6.92
C VAL A 35 15.63 -12.40 6.60
N ASP A 36 15.80 -13.71 6.77
CA ASP A 36 17.00 -14.39 6.27
C ASP A 36 17.12 -14.28 4.75
N PRO A 37 18.35 -14.20 4.19
CA PRO A 37 18.57 -14.07 2.74
C PRO A 37 17.96 -15.19 1.88
N ASP A 38 17.72 -16.36 2.46
CA ASP A 38 17.14 -17.51 1.76
C ASP A 38 15.59 -17.47 1.74
N ALA A 39 14.97 -16.49 2.42
CA ALA A 39 13.52 -16.36 2.47
C ALA A 39 12.95 -15.93 1.11
N THR A 40 12.01 -16.70 0.58
CA THR A 40 11.38 -16.44 -0.73
C THR A 40 10.13 -15.57 -0.63
N CYS A 41 9.81 -15.03 0.54
CA CYS A 41 8.55 -14.33 0.82
C CYS A 41 8.28 -13.10 -0.06
N ALA A 42 9.32 -12.41 -0.52
CA ALA A 42 9.22 -11.26 -1.43
C ALA A 42 9.44 -11.62 -2.92
N GLN A 43 9.63 -12.89 -3.24
CA GLN A 43 9.99 -13.36 -4.58
C GLN A 43 8.75 -13.88 -5.34
N ARG A 44 8.82 -13.92 -6.67
CA ARG A 44 7.77 -14.49 -7.54
C ARG A 44 7.85 -16.02 -7.64
N VAL A 45 8.06 -16.67 -6.50
CA VAL A 45 8.05 -18.13 -6.36
C VAL A 45 7.16 -18.50 -5.18
N PRO A 46 6.63 -19.74 -5.12
CA PRO A 46 5.87 -20.18 -3.96
C PRO A 46 6.70 -20.08 -2.67
N LEU A 47 6.04 -19.77 -1.56
CA LEU A 47 6.65 -19.87 -0.25
C LEU A 47 6.93 -21.34 0.05
N THR A 48 8.14 -21.66 0.46
CA THR A 48 8.60 -23.05 0.68
C THR A 48 8.36 -23.53 2.11
N ALA A 49 8.40 -22.62 3.08
CA ALA A 49 8.14 -22.86 4.49
C ALA A 49 7.79 -21.54 5.20
N PRO A 50 7.16 -21.58 6.39
CA PRO A 50 7.11 -20.43 7.27
C PRO A 50 8.51 -19.90 7.58
N TYR A 51 8.62 -18.61 7.84
CA TYR A 51 9.88 -17.91 8.07
C TYR A 51 9.79 -17.01 9.31
N ASP A 52 10.94 -16.78 9.92
CA ASP A 52 11.08 -15.81 11.01
C ASP A 52 11.52 -14.46 10.42
N ALA A 53 11.15 -13.39 11.11
CA ALA A 53 11.47 -12.04 10.70
C ALA A 53 11.71 -11.13 11.91
N THR A 54 12.52 -10.11 11.71
CA THR A 54 12.71 -9.02 12.67
C THR A 54 12.04 -7.77 12.11
N ALA A 55 11.00 -7.28 12.79
CA ALA A 55 10.46 -5.95 12.52
C ALA A 55 11.32 -4.90 13.22
N VAL A 56 11.76 -3.89 12.48
CA VAL A 56 12.65 -2.84 12.99
C VAL A 56 12.03 -1.48 12.73
N VAL A 57 12.04 -0.62 13.74
CA VAL A 57 11.73 0.82 13.62
C VAL A 57 13.01 1.61 13.88
N ILE A 58 13.36 2.52 12.97
CA ILE A 58 14.48 3.45 13.10
C ILE A 58 13.92 4.86 13.30
N ASP A 59 14.25 5.45 14.45
CA ASP A 59 13.86 6.81 14.84
C ASP A 59 15.11 7.64 15.14
N GLY A 60 15.67 8.25 14.10
CA GLY A 60 16.95 8.94 14.22
C GLY A 60 18.06 8.01 14.69
N GLY A 61 18.55 8.21 15.91
CA GLY A 61 19.58 7.36 16.54
C GLY A 61 19.03 6.15 17.29
N ASP A 62 17.73 6.16 17.60
CA ASP A 62 17.07 5.09 18.36
C ASP A 62 16.56 4.00 17.42
N ARG A 63 16.50 2.78 17.96
CA ARG A 63 15.98 1.62 17.26
C ARG A 63 15.15 0.74 18.17
N TYR A 64 14.10 0.17 17.60
CA TYR A 64 13.25 -0.81 18.24
C TYR A 64 13.16 -2.05 17.35
N GLU A 65 13.29 -3.23 17.95
CA GLU A 65 13.34 -4.51 17.24
C GLU A 65 12.36 -5.49 17.90
N VAL A 66 11.56 -6.17 17.08
CA VAL A 66 10.65 -7.23 17.50
C VAL A 66 10.87 -8.45 16.62
N GLU A 67 11.18 -9.58 17.25
CA GLU A 67 11.26 -10.87 16.58
C GLU A 67 9.85 -11.45 16.39
N ILE A 68 9.56 -11.93 15.18
CA ILE A 68 8.27 -12.45 14.78
C ILE A 68 8.52 -13.83 14.16
N HIS A 69 7.94 -14.86 14.76
CA HIS A 69 8.19 -16.25 14.35
C HIS A 69 7.05 -16.83 13.51
N GLY A 70 7.38 -17.72 12.58
CA GLY A 70 6.39 -18.52 11.84
C GLY A 70 5.45 -17.70 10.95
N LEU A 71 5.98 -16.67 10.29
CA LEU A 71 5.25 -15.93 9.25
C LEU A 71 5.12 -16.76 7.98
N ASP A 72 3.98 -16.64 7.32
CA ASP A 72 3.66 -17.28 6.03
C ASP A 72 3.17 -16.27 4.98
N LEU A 73 3.48 -14.99 5.19
CA LEU A 73 2.99 -13.90 4.38
C LEU A 73 3.80 -13.77 3.09
N ARG A 74 3.14 -13.79 1.92
CA ARG A 74 3.77 -13.51 0.62
C ARG A 74 3.61 -12.06 0.22
N PHE A 75 4.70 -11.48 -0.30
CA PHE A 75 4.81 -10.06 -0.62
C PHE A 75 4.34 -9.21 0.57
N PRO A 76 5.01 -9.35 1.73
CA PRO A 76 4.54 -8.74 2.95
C PRO A 76 4.50 -7.21 2.83
N LYS A 77 3.51 -6.62 3.48
CA LYS A 77 3.42 -5.18 3.79
C LYS A 77 3.45 -5.03 5.31
N ILE A 78 3.98 -3.93 5.80
CA ILE A 78 4.12 -3.65 7.23
C ILE A 78 3.86 -2.18 7.49
N ASP A 79 3.28 -1.86 8.64
CA ASP A 79 3.32 -0.54 9.27
C ASP A 79 3.24 -0.70 10.80
N THR A 80 3.57 0.34 11.56
CA THR A 80 3.40 0.34 13.02
C THR A 80 1.93 0.43 13.40
N LEU A 81 1.50 -0.24 14.46
CA LEU A 81 0.15 -0.13 15.01
C LEU A 81 0.21 -0.21 16.53
N GLY A 82 -0.11 0.90 17.21
CA GLY A 82 0.07 0.99 18.66
C GLY A 82 1.54 0.86 19.04
N ASP A 83 1.86 -0.09 19.93
CA ASP A 83 3.22 -0.45 20.35
C ASP A 83 3.82 -1.62 19.53
N GLY A 84 3.08 -2.10 18.53
CA GLY A 84 3.47 -3.20 17.66
C GLY A 84 3.31 -2.88 16.18
N PHE A 85 2.85 -3.86 15.41
CA PHE A 85 2.81 -3.79 13.95
C PHE A 85 1.53 -4.39 13.39
N VAL A 86 1.14 -3.94 12.20
CA VAL A 86 0.23 -4.67 11.32
C VAL A 86 1.02 -5.18 10.11
N LEU A 87 0.85 -6.46 9.79
CA LEU A 87 1.40 -7.08 8.59
C LEU A 87 0.28 -7.65 7.73
N ALA A 88 0.46 -7.61 6.41
CA ALA A 88 -0.41 -8.33 5.50
C ALA A 88 0.35 -8.92 4.32
N ALA A 89 -0.08 -10.09 3.83
CA ALA A 89 0.36 -10.62 2.55
C ALA A 89 -0.40 -9.92 1.43
N ALA A 90 0.33 -9.28 0.51
CA ALA A 90 -0.32 -8.60 -0.61
C ALA A 90 -1.02 -9.55 -1.57
N ARG A 91 -0.56 -10.81 -1.62
CA ARG A 91 -1.23 -11.89 -2.36
C ARG A 91 -1.64 -13.01 -1.43
N CYS A 92 -2.93 -13.32 -1.43
CA CYS A 92 -3.48 -14.47 -0.72
C CYS A 92 -3.13 -15.79 -1.44
N THR A 93 -3.20 -16.89 -0.70
CA THR A 93 -3.16 -18.25 -1.27
C THR A 93 -4.60 -18.73 -1.43
N MET A 94 -5.03 -18.99 -2.67
CA MET A 94 -6.36 -19.53 -2.93
C MET A 94 -6.53 -20.88 -2.24
N PRO A 95 -7.67 -21.14 -1.57
CA PRO A 95 -8.00 -22.46 -1.07
C PRO A 95 -7.95 -23.50 -2.20
N SER A 96 -7.29 -24.63 -1.96
CA SER A 96 -7.19 -25.74 -2.93
C SER A 96 -8.30 -26.78 -2.80
N GLY A 97 -9.27 -26.53 -1.90
CA GLY A 97 -10.39 -27.41 -1.59
C GLY A 97 -11.56 -27.32 -2.58
N PRO A 98 -12.65 -28.09 -2.37
CA PRO A 98 -13.89 -27.87 -3.09
C PRO A 98 -14.41 -26.45 -2.84
N ALA A 99 -15.21 -25.91 -3.76
CA ALA A 99 -15.86 -24.63 -3.53
C ALA A 99 -16.84 -24.74 -2.35
N ALA A 100 -16.84 -23.74 -1.48
CA ALA A 100 -17.83 -23.59 -0.42
C ALA A 100 -19.26 -23.68 -1.00
N ARG A 101 -20.16 -24.33 -0.26
CA ARG A 101 -21.57 -24.53 -0.66
C ARG A 101 -22.47 -23.49 0.00
N THR A 102 -22.06 -22.93 1.13
CA THR A 102 -22.74 -21.87 1.86
C THR A 102 -21.82 -20.68 2.06
N PHE A 103 -22.37 -19.51 2.39
CA PHE A 103 -21.56 -18.35 2.77
C PHE A 103 -20.83 -18.56 4.10
N GLU A 104 -21.40 -19.33 5.03
CA GLU A 104 -20.74 -19.70 6.29
C GLU A 104 -19.52 -20.60 6.04
N GLU A 105 -19.63 -21.60 5.15
CA GLU A 105 -18.49 -22.41 4.71
C GLU A 105 -17.43 -21.54 4.01
N LEU A 106 -17.88 -20.56 3.21
CA LEU A 106 -16.98 -19.62 2.53
C LEU A 106 -16.21 -18.77 3.55
N GLU A 107 -16.89 -18.18 4.53
CA GLU A 107 -16.27 -17.38 5.59
C GLU A 107 -15.24 -18.19 6.39
N ALA A 108 -15.53 -19.45 6.68
CA ALA A 108 -14.60 -20.34 7.37
C ALA A 108 -13.37 -20.73 6.52
N GLU A 109 -13.47 -20.70 5.19
CA GLU A 109 -12.40 -21.08 4.26
C GLU A 109 -11.58 -19.88 3.76
N ILE A 110 -12.05 -18.65 3.97
CA ILE A 110 -11.34 -17.44 3.53
C ILE A 110 -10.01 -17.32 4.30
N PRO A 111 -8.86 -17.28 3.61
CA PRO A 111 -7.57 -17.23 4.27
C PRO A 111 -7.38 -15.87 4.95
N HIS A 112 -7.04 -15.89 6.23
CA HIS A 112 -6.53 -14.71 6.91
C HIS A 112 -5.14 -14.39 6.36
N ASN A 113 -4.98 -13.18 5.83
CA ASN A 113 -3.74 -12.71 5.23
C ASN A 113 -3.19 -11.47 5.93
N ALA A 114 -3.84 -10.99 6.98
CA ALA A 114 -3.34 -9.93 7.84
C ALA A 114 -3.20 -10.40 9.29
N ARG A 115 -2.18 -9.87 9.97
CA ARG A 115 -1.85 -10.14 11.37
C ARG A 115 -1.53 -8.83 12.09
N VAL A 116 -2.09 -8.66 13.28
CA VAL A 116 -1.65 -7.63 14.23
C VAL A 116 -0.68 -8.29 15.20
N ILE A 117 0.52 -7.71 15.31
CA ILE A 117 1.61 -8.20 16.14
C ILE A 117 1.83 -7.22 17.28
N GLY A 118 1.86 -7.71 18.52
CA GLY A 118 2.16 -6.92 19.70
C GLY A 118 3.65 -6.61 19.84
N ALA A 119 3.97 -5.79 20.83
CA ALA A 119 5.35 -5.44 21.19
C ALA A 119 6.23 -6.65 21.58
N ASP A 120 5.62 -7.76 21.98
CA ASP A 120 6.30 -9.01 22.34
C ASP A 120 6.55 -9.95 21.15
N GLY A 121 6.13 -9.56 19.93
CA GLY A 121 6.20 -10.40 18.72
C GLY A 121 5.04 -11.38 18.57
N GLY A 122 4.13 -11.44 19.55
CA GLY A 122 2.95 -12.28 19.54
C GLY A 122 1.87 -11.76 18.60
N THR A 123 1.17 -12.66 17.91
CA THR A 123 0.00 -12.29 17.12
C THR A 123 -1.21 -12.08 18.04
N THR A 124 -1.76 -10.87 18.04
CA THR A 124 -2.93 -10.50 18.86
C THR A 124 -4.25 -10.63 18.09
N CYS A 125 -4.21 -10.41 16.76
CA CYS A 125 -5.37 -10.52 15.89
C CYS A 125 -4.96 -11.02 14.50
N THR A 126 -5.86 -11.74 13.82
CA THR A 126 -5.73 -12.07 12.39
C THR A 126 -7.06 -11.82 11.69
N PHE A 127 -7.02 -11.37 10.44
CA PHE A 127 -8.21 -11.11 9.65
C PHE A 127 -7.95 -11.27 8.15
N HIS A 128 -9.02 -11.38 7.38
CA HIS A 128 -8.96 -11.34 5.92
C HIS A 128 -8.95 -9.90 5.42
N ALA A 129 -7.82 -9.46 4.90
CA ALA A 129 -7.62 -8.13 4.34
C ALA A 129 -7.82 -8.09 2.82
N GLY A 130 -8.27 -9.16 2.17
CA GLY A 130 -8.44 -9.22 0.71
C GLY A 130 -7.16 -9.53 -0.07
N ASP A 131 -7.29 -9.97 -1.32
CA ASP A 131 -6.17 -10.16 -2.27
C ASP A 131 -5.91 -8.89 -3.07
N GLY A 132 -4.66 -8.68 -3.48
CA GLY A 132 -4.29 -7.56 -4.34
C GLY A 132 -4.05 -6.26 -3.57
N ILE A 133 -3.43 -6.34 -2.39
CA ILE A 133 -3.08 -5.16 -1.59
C ILE A 133 -1.92 -4.43 -2.25
N GLU A 134 -2.15 -3.18 -2.61
CA GLU A 134 -1.12 -2.27 -3.12
C GLU A 134 -0.48 -1.49 -1.97
N ASP A 135 -1.30 -0.93 -1.07
CA ASP A 135 -0.86 -0.13 0.07
C ASP A 135 -1.41 -0.67 1.38
N LEU A 136 -0.59 -0.62 2.43
CA LEU A 136 -1.00 -0.85 3.81
C LEU A 136 -0.33 0.22 4.67
N MET A 137 -1.14 1.05 5.29
CA MET A 137 -0.71 2.20 6.07
C MET A 137 -1.59 2.33 7.30
N THR A 138 -1.06 2.93 8.35
CA THR A 138 -1.81 3.30 9.55
C THR A 138 -1.83 4.81 9.69
N ASP A 139 -2.89 5.32 10.31
CA ASP A 139 -2.93 6.70 10.79
C ASP A 139 -2.60 6.80 12.28
N ALA A 140 -2.45 8.03 12.77
CA ALA A 140 -2.13 8.29 14.17
C ALA A 140 -3.26 7.90 15.15
N ALA A 141 -4.47 7.62 14.66
CA ALA A 141 -5.57 7.12 15.49
C ALA A 141 -5.58 5.59 15.61
N GLY A 142 -4.72 4.90 14.86
CA GLY A 142 -4.65 3.44 14.85
C GLY A 142 -5.65 2.78 13.89
N ASP A 143 -6.24 3.53 12.97
CA ASP A 143 -6.98 2.93 11.85
C ASP A 143 -5.99 2.44 10.79
N ILE A 144 -6.29 1.29 10.21
CA ILE A 144 -5.49 0.65 9.15
C ILE A 144 -6.18 0.97 7.81
N TRP A 145 -5.43 1.54 6.88
CA TRP A 145 -5.86 1.86 5.54
C TRP A 145 -5.21 0.88 4.56
N ILE A 146 -6.04 0.19 3.79
CA ILE A 146 -5.59 -0.78 2.79
C ILE A 146 -6.08 -0.34 1.41
N GLY A 147 -5.13 0.01 0.55
CA GLY A 147 -5.35 0.31 -0.87
C GLY A 147 -5.15 -0.95 -1.71
N TYR A 148 -5.94 -1.09 -2.76
CA TYR A 148 -6.00 -2.28 -3.61
C TYR A 148 -5.86 -1.91 -5.08
N PHE A 149 -5.20 -2.76 -5.88
CA PHE A 149 -5.13 -2.59 -7.33
C PHE A 149 -6.25 -3.33 -8.07
N ASP A 150 -6.36 -3.14 -9.38
CA ASP A 150 -7.52 -3.54 -10.21
C ASP A 150 -7.80 -5.06 -10.33
N GLU A 151 -6.86 -5.93 -9.90
CA GLU A 151 -7.10 -7.38 -9.78
C GLU A 151 -7.65 -7.79 -8.41
N ALA A 152 -7.89 -6.84 -7.50
CA ALA A 152 -8.28 -7.14 -6.14
C ALA A 152 -9.60 -7.90 -6.08
N SER A 153 -9.62 -8.93 -5.24
CA SER A 153 -10.75 -9.83 -5.10
C SER A 153 -10.77 -10.48 -3.73
N ILE A 154 -11.93 -11.00 -3.34
CA ILE A 154 -11.97 -11.99 -2.26
C ILE A 154 -11.26 -13.26 -2.76
N CYS A 155 -10.31 -13.74 -1.97
CA CYS A 155 -9.54 -14.95 -2.27
C CYS A 155 -10.32 -16.21 -1.88
N ALA A 156 -11.44 -16.49 -2.56
CA ALA A 156 -12.30 -17.61 -2.21
C ALA A 156 -13.09 -18.17 -3.42
N LEU A 157 -13.59 -19.40 -3.27
CA LEU A 157 -14.40 -20.08 -4.28
C LEU A 157 -15.89 -19.93 -3.96
N LEU A 158 -16.57 -18.99 -4.62
CA LEU A 158 -17.97 -18.67 -4.29
C LEU A 158 -18.95 -19.84 -4.51
N PRO A 159 -19.96 -20.00 -3.63
CA PRO A 159 -21.07 -20.91 -3.85
C PRO A 159 -21.85 -20.57 -5.14
N GLY A 160 -22.27 -21.59 -5.89
CA GLY A 160 -23.35 -21.46 -6.87
C GLY A 160 -23.03 -20.94 -8.28
N ARG A 161 -21.79 -20.52 -8.63
CA ARG A 161 -21.45 -20.18 -10.03
C ARG A 161 -20.92 -21.40 -10.81
N ARG A 162 -21.83 -22.27 -11.27
CA ARG A 162 -21.54 -23.23 -12.34
C ARG A 162 -21.78 -22.59 -13.70
N ALA A 163 -20.75 -22.07 -14.35
CA ALA A 163 -20.77 -21.90 -15.81
C ALA A 163 -19.73 -22.86 -16.41
N ARG A 164 -20.21 -23.98 -16.99
CA ARG A 164 -19.38 -24.83 -17.86
C ARG A 164 -19.22 -24.11 -19.21
N LEU A 165 -18.00 -24.04 -19.73
CA LEU A 165 -17.81 -23.77 -21.16
C LEU A 165 -18.27 -24.99 -21.97
N ALA A 166 -18.63 -24.76 -23.23
CA ALA A 166 -19.20 -25.77 -24.12
C ALA A 166 -18.24 -26.97 -24.40
N ASP A 167 -16.95 -26.82 -24.13
CA ASP A 167 -15.90 -27.83 -24.34
C ASP A 167 -15.57 -28.67 -23.08
N GLY A 168 -16.28 -28.46 -21.96
CA GLY A 168 -16.04 -29.18 -20.72
C GLY A 168 -14.84 -28.68 -19.90
N SER A 169 -14.12 -27.65 -20.37
CA SER A 169 -13.13 -26.96 -19.57
C SER A 169 -13.80 -25.98 -18.58
N ARG A 170 -13.16 -25.79 -17.42
CA ARG A 170 -13.59 -24.76 -16.46
C ARG A 170 -12.85 -23.46 -16.79
N PRO A 171 -13.52 -22.33 -17.00
CA PRO A 171 -12.82 -21.08 -16.87
C PRO A 171 -12.47 -20.89 -15.39
N GLN A 172 -11.22 -20.52 -15.08
CA GLN A 172 -10.82 -20.02 -13.77
C GLN A 172 -11.38 -18.60 -13.60
N HIS A 173 -12.71 -18.42 -13.59
CA HIS A 173 -13.28 -17.14 -13.26
C HIS A 173 -13.20 -16.97 -11.74
N ARG A 174 -12.15 -16.27 -11.29
CA ARG A 174 -12.12 -15.58 -10.00
C ARG A 174 -13.41 -14.79 -9.90
N ALA A 175 -14.27 -15.14 -8.94
CA ALA A 175 -15.43 -14.31 -8.69
C ALA A 175 -14.93 -13.03 -8.00
N THR A 176 -14.84 -11.95 -8.77
CA THR A 176 -14.51 -10.63 -8.25
C THR A 176 -15.72 -10.13 -7.44
N MET A 177 -15.62 -10.22 -6.11
CA MET A 177 -16.30 -9.22 -5.29
C MET A 177 -15.80 -7.85 -5.73
N SER A 178 -16.72 -6.89 -5.79
CA SER A 178 -16.50 -5.51 -6.19
C SER A 178 -15.21 -4.97 -5.57
N THR A 179 -14.25 -4.69 -6.43
CA THR A 179 -12.96 -4.03 -6.21
C THR A 179 -13.12 -2.86 -5.24
N PRO A 180 -12.78 -3.00 -3.95
CA PRO A 180 -13.08 -1.95 -2.98
C PRO A 180 -12.24 -0.70 -3.20
N GLY A 181 -11.10 -0.82 -3.90
CA GLY A 181 -10.10 0.22 -4.12
C GLY A 181 -9.41 0.63 -2.83
N LEU A 182 -10.18 0.91 -1.79
CA LEU A 182 -9.75 1.33 -0.48
C LEU A 182 -10.72 0.85 0.61
N ILE A 183 -10.17 0.29 1.70
CA ILE A 183 -10.91 -0.04 2.92
C ILE A 183 -10.17 0.54 4.11
N ARG A 184 -10.91 1.12 5.06
CA ARG A 184 -10.41 1.45 6.39
C ARG A 184 -10.87 0.41 7.40
N TRP A 185 -9.93 -0.09 8.18
CA TRP A 185 -10.12 -1.09 9.22
C TRP A 185 -9.79 -0.49 10.58
N THR A 186 -10.41 -1.01 11.63
CA THR A 186 -10.02 -0.72 13.01
C THR A 186 -8.70 -1.43 13.34
N SER A 187 -8.07 -1.04 14.44
CA SER A 187 -6.89 -1.74 14.98
C SER A 187 -7.17 -3.21 15.36
N ALA A 188 -8.44 -3.59 15.52
CA ALA A 188 -8.87 -4.96 15.77
C ALA A 188 -9.09 -5.77 14.48
N GLY A 189 -8.84 -5.20 13.29
CA GLY A 189 -9.05 -5.89 12.02
C GLY A 189 -10.51 -5.94 11.57
N GLU A 190 -11.38 -5.10 12.13
CA GLU A 190 -12.78 -4.99 11.72
C GLU A 190 -12.92 -3.91 10.64
N PRO A 191 -13.69 -4.14 9.56
CA PRO A 191 -13.88 -3.13 8.53
C PRO A 191 -14.73 -1.97 9.07
N ALA A 192 -14.11 -0.80 9.19
CA ALA A 192 -14.75 0.42 9.70
C ALA A 192 -15.44 1.23 8.60
N TRP A 193 -14.91 1.19 7.37
CA TRP A 193 -15.45 1.94 6.23
C TRP A 193 -14.99 1.34 4.89
N TYR A 194 -15.91 1.29 3.94
CA TYR A 194 -15.67 0.83 2.56
C TYR A 194 -15.87 1.99 1.60
N ALA A 195 -14.85 2.28 0.78
CA ALA A 195 -14.92 3.39 -0.16
C ALA A 195 -16.07 3.25 -1.18
N LEU A 196 -16.33 2.03 -1.65
CA LEU A 196 -17.47 1.70 -2.53
C LEU A 196 -18.85 1.98 -1.92
N SER A 197 -18.97 1.98 -0.60
CA SER A 197 -20.25 2.21 0.08
C SER A 197 -20.52 3.70 0.33
N ASP A 198 -19.52 4.56 0.11
CA ASP A 198 -19.63 5.99 0.32
C ASP A 198 -20.23 6.70 -0.89
N ARG A 199 -21.47 7.19 -0.72
CA ARG A 199 -22.22 7.87 -1.78
C ARG A 199 -21.62 9.22 -2.20
N SER A 200 -20.76 9.82 -1.37
CA SER A 200 -20.04 11.05 -1.68
C SER A 200 -18.76 10.79 -2.49
N GLY A 201 -18.37 9.52 -2.64
CA GLY A 201 -17.18 9.11 -3.37
C GLY A 201 -17.31 9.25 -4.90
N PRO A 202 -16.19 9.03 -5.61
CA PRO A 202 -16.21 8.92 -7.06
C PRO A 202 -17.05 7.71 -7.52
N ARG A 203 -17.40 7.70 -8.80
CA ARG A 203 -18.20 6.62 -9.41
C ARG A 203 -17.50 5.26 -9.42
N SER A 204 -16.18 5.23 -9.28
CA SER A 204 -15.34 4.04 -9.44
C SER A 204 -14.25 4.03 -8.39
N TRP A 205 -14.10 2.89 -7.72
CA TRP A 205 -13.03 2.57 -6.78
C TRP A 205 -12.31 1.29 -7.23
N VAL A 206 -12.05 1.14 -8.52
CA VAL A 206 -11.49 -0.11 -9.05
C VAL A 206 -10.07 -0.36 -8.54
N ASP A 207 -9.30 0.72 -8.41
CA ASP A 207 -7.92 0.73 -7.93
C ASP A 207 -7.76 1.98 -7.05
N CYS A 208 -7.04 1.90 -5.93
CA CYS A 208 -6.50 3.08 -5.24
C CYS A 208 -5.03 3.25 -5.64
N TYR A 209 -4.83 3.92 -6.78
CA TYR A 209 -3.53 4.01 -7.44
C TYR A 209 -2.48 4.77 -6.62
N VAL A 210 -2.93 5.72 -5.79
CA VAL A 210 -2.10 6.37 -4.76
C VAL A 210 -2.93 6.54 -3.50
N LEU A 211 -2.31 6.21 -2.37
CA LEU A 211 -2.81 6.52 -1.04
C LEU A 211 -1.82 7.46 -0.31
N ASN A 212 -2.37 8.52 0.27
CA ASN A 212 -1.66 9.39 1.21
C ASN A 212 -2.43 9.40 2.53
N VAL A 213 -1.84 8.82 3.59
CA VAL A 213 -2.44 8.80 4.93
C VAL A 213 -1.76 9.85 5.79
N GLY A 214 -2.38 11.03 5.84
CA GLY A 214 -1.92 12.17 6.63
C GLY A 214 -2.34 12.13 8.09
N ARG A 215 -2.03 13.22 8.80
CA ARG A 215 -2.38 13.37 10.22
C ARG A 215 -3.87 13.64 10.46
N GLU A 216 -4.47 14.46 9.60
CA GLU A 216 -5.86 14.89 9.72
C GLU A 216 -6.75 14.26 8.65
N TYR A 217 -6.23 14.16 7.43
CA TYR A 217 -6.95 13.65 6.28
C TYR A 217 -6.21 12.51 5.62
N THR A 218 -6.97 11.65 4.95
CA THR A 218 -6.45 10.69 4.00
C THR A 218 -6.83 11.14 2.60
N TRP A 219 -5.89 11.07 1.66
CA TRP A 219 -6.15 11.35 0.26
C TRP A 219 -5.97 10.08 -0.55
N ALA A 220 -6.98 9.79 -1.36
CA ALA A 220 -6.96 8.67 -2.29
C ALA A 220 -7.03 9.18 -3.72
N TYR A 221 -6.41 8.43 -4.62
CA TYR A 221 -6.37 8.77 -6.04
C TYR A 221 -6.76 7.55 -6.87
N PRO A 222 -8.07 7.29 -7.00
CA PRO A 222 -8.54 6.05 -7.58
C PRO A 222 -8.62 6.06 -9.11
N TYR A 223 -8.59 4.86 -9.69
CA TYR A 223 -8.97 4.60 -11.07
C TYR A 223 -10.50 4.31 -11.16
N THR A 224 -11.23 4.76 -12.17
CA THR A 224 -10.83 5.48 -13.39
C THR A 224 -10.95 7.00 -13.23
N GLY A 225 -10.16 7.75 -14.01
CA GLY A 225 -10.30 9.21 -14.12
C GLY A 225 -9.57 10.01 -13.04
N PHE A 226 -8.84 9.33 -12.14
CA PHE A 226 -7.80 9.95 -11.33
C PHE A 226 -8.25 11.18 -10.52
N PRO A 227 -9.42 11.17 -9.85
CA PRO A 227 -9.78 12.28 -9.00
C PRO A 227 -8.93 12.28 -7.73
N LEU A 228 -8.69 13.44 -7.15
CA LEU A 228 -8.20 13.53 -5.78
C LEU A 228 -9.40 13.45 -4.84
N VAL A 229 -9.44 12.42 -4.00
CA VAL A 229 -10.49 12.20 -3.01
C VAL A 229 -9.94 12.51 -1.64
N GLU A 230 -10.54 13.46 -0.94
CA GLU A 230 -10.20 13.82 0.43
C GLU A 230 -11.16 13.10 1.40
N ILE A 231 -10.61 12.45 2.41
CA ILE A 231 -11.31 11.52 3.30
C ILE A 231 -10.99 11.90 4.75
N ASP A 232 -12.02 11.93 5.59
CA ASP A 232 -11.87 12.04 7.05
C ASP A 232 -12.45 10.81 7.77
N LYS A 233 -12.58 10.92 9.09
CA LYS A 233 -13.14 9.84 9.94
C LYS A 233 -14.58 9.46 9.57
N LYS A 234 -15.36 10.34 8.95
CA LYS A 234 -16.75 10.12 8.55
C LYS A 234 -16.89 9.59 7.12
N GLY A 235 -15.85 9.71 6.30
CA GLY A 235 -15.82 9.23 4.92
C GLY A 235 -15.34 10.30 3.95
N VAL A 236 -15.82 10.24 2.71
CA VAL A 236 -15.42 11.19 1.66
C VAL A 236 -15.96 12.59 1.95
N ARG A 237 -15.06 13.57 2.03
CA ARG A 237 -15.38 14.99 2.16
C ARG A 237 -15.58 15.65 0.81
N CYS A 238 -14.68 15.38 -0.13
CA CYS A 238 -14.75 15.95 -1.46
C CYS A 238 -13.99 15.12 -2.50
N VAL A 239 -14.37 15.34 -3.76
CA VAL A 239 -13.77 14.70 -4.94
C VAL A 239 -13.43 15.81 -5.93
N ARG A 240 -12.15 15.96 -6.28
CA ARG A 240 -11.66 17.00 -7.19
C ARG A 240 -11.05 16.38 -8.42
N ARG A 241 -11.28 17.02 -9.58
CA ARG A 241 -10.54 16.69 -10.81
C ARG A 241 -9.10 17.15 -10.65
N THR A 242 -8.19 16.39 -11.24
CA THR A 242 -6.76 16.68 -11.21
C THR A 242 -6.25 16.94 -12.62
N PRO A 243 -5.16 17.72 -12.78
CA PRO A 243 -4.56 17.99 -14.09
C PRO A 243 -3.59 16.89 -14.55
N VAL A 244 -3.32 15.89 -13.69
CA VAL A 244 -2.36 14.81 -13.93
C VAL A 244 -3.11 13.50 -13.95
N ASP A 245 -2.77 12.62 -14.88
CA ASP A 245 -3.20 11.22 -14.88
C ASP A 245 -2.03 10.32 -14.50
N PHE A 246 -2.31 9.16 -13.91
CA PHE A 246 -1.29 8.14 -13.56
C PHE A 246 -0.16 8.64 -12.65
N ALA A 247 -0.44 9.59 -11.75
CA ALA A 247 0.48 9.93 -10.67
C ALA A 247 0.76 8.69 -9.81
N THR A 248 2.01 8.43 -9.47
CA THR A 248 2.46 7.36 -8.56
C THR A 248 2.72 7.88 -7.14
N GLY A 249 2.39 9.14 -6.87
CA GLY A 249 2.54 9.77 -5.57
C GLY A 249 1.89 11.15 -5.56
N ILE A 250 1.32 11.52 -4.41
CA ILE A 250 0.63 12.79 -4.21
C ILE A 250 1.00 13.33 -2.84
N MET A 251 1.48 14.57 -2.82
CA MET A 251 1.74 15.34 -1.62
C MET A 251 0.68 16.42 -1.48
N VAL A 252 0.20 16.64 -0.27
CA VAL A 252 -0.82 17.65 0.04
C VAL A 252 -0.44 18.38 1.32
N ASP A 253 -0.17 19.68 1.22
CA ASP A 253 0.01 20.58 2.36
C ASP A 253 -0.94 21.79 2.21
N GLY A 254 -2.06 21.73 2.94
CA GLY A 254 -3.13 22.71 2.82
C GLY A 254 -3.64 22.84 1.37
N GLY A 255 -3.52 24.03 0.80
CA GLY A 255 -3.90 24.31 -0.59
C GLY A 255 -2.83 23.95 -1.63
N THR A 256 -1.61 23.59 -1.21
CA THR A 256 -0.49 23.28 -2.11
C THR A 256 -0.37 21.77 -2.30
N LEU A 257 -0.21 21.33 -3.55
CA LEU A 257 -0.13 19.92 -3.92
C LEU A 257 1.05 19.67 -4.85
N ALA A 258 1.53 18.43 -4.85
CA ALA A 258 2.45 17.96 -5.88
C ALA A 258 2.12 16.54 -6.30
N PHE A 259 2.07 16.31 -7.61
CA PHE A 259 1.87 15.00 -8.22
C PHE A 259 3.21 14.50 -8.77
N VAL A 260 3.57 13.26 -8.47
CA VAL A 260 4.74 12.59 -9.05
C VAL A 260 4.24 11.54 -10.02
N ALA A 261 4.53 11.69 -11.32
CA ALA A 261 4.10 10.76 -12.36
C ALA A 261 5.29 10.30 -13.21
N SER A 262 5.20 9.11 -13.80
CA SER A 262 6.16 8.68 -14.83
C SER A 262 6.11 9.66 -16.01
N ALA A 263 7.26 10.20 -16.40
CA ALA A 263 7.37 11.02 -17.60
C ALA A 263 7.15 10.16 -18.87
N GLY A 264 6.65 10.78 -19.94
CA GLY A 264 6.52 10.15 -21.26
C GLY A 264 5.18 9.48 -21.58
N GLY A 265 4.14 9.67 -20.75
CA GLY A 265 2.80 9.15 -21.03
C GLY A 265 2.77 7.62 -21.16
N ARG A 266 2.39 7.09 -22.33
CA ARG A 266 2.32 5.63 -22.58
C ARG A 266 3.69 4.96 -22.67
N THR A 267 4.75 5.67 -23.05
CA THR A 267 6.11 5.16 -23.10
C THR A 267 6.83 5.47 -21.81
N LYS A 268 6.53 4.68 -20.77
CA LYS A 268 7.10 4.82 -19.44
C LYS A 268 8.60 4.44 -19.47
N THR A 269 9.49 5.37 -19.13
CA THR A 269 10.93 5.11 -19.00
C THR A 269 11.31 4.99 -17.52
N PRO A 270 11.91 3.87 -17.08
CA PRO A 270 12.33 3.69 -15.69
C PRO A 270 13.13 4.88 -15.16
N GLY A 271 12.74 5.38 -13.99
CA GLY A 271 13.43 6.46 -13.30
C GLY A 271 13.20 7.87 -13.87
N HIS A 272 12.42 8.01 -14.94
CA HIS A 272 12.00 9.31 -15.44
C HIS A 272 10.66 9.70 -14.82
N TYR A 273 10.69 10.62 -13.87
CA TYR A 273 9.49 11.17 -13.25
C TYR A 273 9.38 12.68 -13.49
N THR A 274 8.14 13.16 -13.57
CA THR A 274 7.76 14.58 -13.54
C THR A 274 7.07 14.85 -12.22
N VAL A 275 7.49 15.92 -11.56
CA VAL A 275 6.80 16.52 -10.41
C VAL A 275 5.98 17.70 -10.94
N THR A 276 4.66 17.59 -10.87
CA THR A 276 3.73 18.66 -11.23
C THR A 276 3.24 19.31 -9.93
N LEU A 277 3.68 20.55 -9.69
CA LEU A 277 3.16 21.39 -8.61
C LEU A 277 1.76 21.88 -8.97
N ALA A 278 0.87 21.93 -7.99
CA ALA A 278 -0.49 22.36 -8.17
C ALA A 278 -1.02 23.09 -6.92
N HIS A 279 -2.11 23.83 -7.11
CA HIS A 279 -2.76 24.59 -6.04
C HIS A 279 -4.28 24.42 -6.08
N THR A 280 -4.94 24.59 -4.94
CA THR A 280 -6.39 24.70 -4.83
C THR A 280 -6.81 25.64 -3.69
N ASP A 281 -7.77 26.52 -3.98
CA ASP A 281 -8.49 27.34 -2.98
C ASP A 281 -9.87 26.74 -2.65
N GLY A 282 -10.00 25.41 -2.76
CA GLY A 282 -11.26 24.68 -2.58
C GLY A 282 -12.03 24.42 -3.89
N GLY A 283 -11.56 24.99 -5.00
CA GLY A 283 -12.06 24.74 -6.36
C GLY A 283 -11.38 23.56 -7.06
N PRO A 284 -11.37 23.53 -8.41
CA PRO A 284 -10.54 22.60 -9.18
C PRO A 284 -9.06 22.71 -8.79
N ILE A 285 -8.30 21.64 -9.00
CA ILE A 285 -6.85 21.65 -8.79
C ILE A 285 -6.18 22.13 -10.07
N GLU A 286 -5.34 23.16 -9.96
CA GLU A 286 -4.67 23.80 -11.09
C GLU A 286 -3.16 23.59 -11.01
N ALA A 287 -2.55 23.13 -12.10
CA ALA A 287 -1.10 22.96 -12.18
C ALA A 287 -0.41 24.33 -12.26
N THR A 288 0.62 24.53 -11.44
CA THR A 288 1.37 25.78 -11.34
C THR A 288 2.79 25.67 -11.91
N GLY A 289 3.31 24.45 -12.06
CA GLY A 289 4.60 24.20 -12.70
C GLY A 289 4.98 22.74 -12.75
N GLU A 290 5.99 22.43 -13.56
CA GLU A 290 6.53 21.08 -13.69
C GLU A 290 8.05 21.09 -13.58
N SER A 291 8.61 20.01 -13.03
CA SER A 291 10.05 19.78 -12.98
C SER A 291 10.38 18.29 -12.99
N PRO A 292 11.57 17.88 -13.45
CA PRO A 292 11.99 16.50 -13.32
C PRO A 292 12.25 16.16 -11.84
N LEU A 293 11.89 14.95 -11.42
CA LEU A 293 12.36 14.40 -10.15
C LEU A 293 13.83 13.99 -10.29
N LEU A 294 14.69 14.54 -9.46
CA LEU A 294 16.14 14.27 -9.47
C LEU A 294 16.59 13.75 -8.10
N LEU A 295 17.60 12.89 -8.12
CA LEU A 295 18.36 12.46 -6.95
C LEU A 295 19.20 13.63 -6.39
N PRO A 296 19.74 13.51 -5.15
CA PRO A 296 20.54 14.57 -4.54
C PRO A 296 21.76 15.02 -5.35
N ASP A 297 22.31 14.14 -6.17
CA ASP A 297 23.44 14.42 -7.07
C ASP A 297 23.03 15.08 -8.40
N GLY A 298 21.74 15.37 -8.57
CA GLY A 298 21.15 15.95 -9.78
C GLY A 298 20.88 14.94 -10.90
N SER A 299 21.18 13.66 -10.71
CA SER A 299 20.88 12.61 -11.68
C SER A 299 19.42 12.14 -11.59
N ARG A 300 18.96 11.40 -12.59
CA ARG A 300 17.67 10.70 -12.51
C ARG A 300 17.88 9.34 -11.84
N PRO A 301 16.87 8.82 -11.11
CA PRO A 301 16.85 7.40 -10.77
C PRO A 301 17.03 6.54 -12.02
N ARG A 302 17.62 5.35 -11.88
CA ARG A 302 17.85 4.41 -12.99
C ARG A 302 16.75 3.37 -13.14
N VAL A 303 15.98 3.16 -12.08
CA VAL A 303 14.92 2.16 -11.96
C VAL A 303 13.61 2.80 -11.53
N TRP A 304 12.51 2.07 -11.71
CA TRP A 304 11.27 2.40 -11.01
C TRP A 304 11.46 2.35 -9.51
N ALA A 305 10.84 3.31 -8.81
CA ALA A 305 10.66 3.24 -7.38
C ALA A 305 10.10 1.87 -7.01
N LYS A 306 10.77 1.21 -6.08
CA LYS A 306 10.35 -0.08 -5.52
C LYS A 306 9.28 0.08 -4.47
N ARG A 307 9.31 1.22 -3.76
CA ARG A 307 8.36 1.60 -2.73
C ARG A 307 8.15 3.11 -2.74
N THR A 308 6.92 3.51 -2.47
CA THR A 308 6.48 4.90 -2.38
C THR A 308 5.56 5.01 -1.19
N VAL A 309 5.74 6.04 -0.37
CA VAL A 309 4.87 6.31 0.78
C VAL A 309 4.55 7.79 0.77
N CYS A 310 3.26 8.15 0.82
CA CYS A 310 2.83 9.55 0.87
C CYS A 310 2.17 9.83 2.22
N ARG A 311 2.61 10.88 2.91
CA ARG A 311 1.93 11.39 4.13
C ARG A 311 1.98 12.91 4.12
N ASP A 312 0.81 13.54 4.13
CA ASP A 312 0.66 14.99 4.06
C ASP A 312 1.48 15.58 2.88
N GLY A 313 2.24 16.64 3.12
CA GLY A 313 3.09 17.32 2.13
C GLY A 313 4.36 16.55 1.75
N ARG A 314 4.51 15.27 2.12
CA ARG A 314 5.75 14.50 1.91
C ARG A 314 5.51 13.21 1.15
N MET A 315 6.46 12.87 0.30
CA MET A 315 6.55 11.59 -0.37
C MET A 315 7.94 11.00 -0.17
N TRP A 316 7.98 9.77 0.33
CA TRP A 316 9.19 8.98 0.44
C TRP A 316 9.26 7.95 -0.68
N MET A 317 10.46 7.75 -1.21
CA MET A 317 10.73 6.86 -2.32
C MET A 317 11.96 6.01 -2.07
N GLN A 318 11.90 4.77 -2.52
CA GLN A 318 13.01 3.84 -2.49
C GLN A 318 13.26 3.28 -3.90
N PHE A 319 14.53 3.16 -4.29
CA PHE A 319 14.94 2.75 -5.65
C PHE A 319 15.76 1.45 -5.63
N GLU A 320 17.01 1.47 -6.09
CA GLU A 320 17.86 0.28 -6.23
C GLU A 320 18.28 -0.30 -4.89
N ASP A 321 18.68 0.59 -3.96
CA ASP A 321 19.06 0.21 -2.60
C ASP A 321 17.82 0.13 -1.70
N PRO A 322 17.43 -1.07 -1.21
CA PRO A 322 16.27 -1.25 -0.35
C PRO A 322 16.51 -0.80 1.10
N SER A 323 17.72 -0.33 1.44
CA SER A 323 18.03 0.22 2.75
C SER A 323 17.85 1.72 2.83
N THR A 324 17.99 2.44 1.70
CA THR A 324 17.95 3.90 1.67
C THR A 324 16.56 4.42 1.28
N TRP A 325 16.07 5.41 2.02
CA TRP A 325 14.88 6.18 1.70
C TRP A 325 15.26 7.60 1.28
N TYR A 326 14.63 8.06 0.21
CA TYR A 326 14.66 9.45 -0.22
C TYR A 326 13.32 10.11 0.09
N VAL A 327 13.30 11.43 0.23
CA VAL A 327 12.08 12.21 0.45
C VAL A 327 12.06 13.46 -0.42
N ILE A 328 10.86 13.83 -0.86
CA ILE A 328 10.52 15.10 -1.48
C ILE A 328 9.33 15.68 -0.71
N GLU A 329 9.25 17.01 -0.66
CA GLU A 329 8.22 17.75 0.06
C GLU A 329 7.68 18.88 -0.82
N VAL A 330 6.45 19.28 -0.56
CA VAL A 330 5.78 20.44 -1.17
C VAL A 330 5.57 21.54 -0.14
#